data_AF-A0A520I1N7-F1
#
_entry.id   AF-A0A520I1N7-F1
#
_cell.length_a   1.000
_cell.length_b   1.000
_cell.length_c   1.000
_cell.angle_alpha   90.00
_cell.angle_beta   90.00
_cell.angle_gamma   90.00
#
_symmetry.space_group_name_H-M   'P 1'
#
loop_
_entity.id
_entity.type
_entity.pdbx_description
1 polymer ?
#
loop_
_entity_poly.entity_id
_entity_poly.type
_entity_poly.pdbx_seq_one_letter_code
_entity_poly.pdbx_strand_id
1 'polypeptide(L)'
;MTTKSRYQAPALKKGLEILELLAAATAPLNMSDISTALGRSVSEIFRMLQVLEEHRYIARGDDGYRLTNRLFALGMSQPPVRNLVGIA
;
A
#
# COMPACT_ATOMS: atom_id res chain seq x y z
N MET A 1 3.12 -28.03 -23.05
CA MET A 1 2.87 -26.59 -23.24
C MET A 1 1.56 -26.24 -22.57
N THR A 2 1.59 -25.61 -21.39
CA THR A 2 0.45 -24.88 -20.79
C THR A 2 1.02 -24.00 -19.69
N THR A 3 1.51 -22.82 -20.05
CA THR A 3 1.85 -21.78 -19.09
C THR A 3 0.55 -21.31 -18.44
N LYS A 4 0.34 -21.68 -17.17
CA LYS A 4 -0.66 -21.03 -16.31
C LYS A 4 -0.45 -19.53 -16.45
N SER A 5 -1.42 -18.82 -17.03
CA SER A 5 -1.47 -17.36 -16.95
C SER A 5 -1.43 -17.02 -15.46
N ARG A 6 -0.26 -16.58 -14.98
CA ARG A 6 -0.05 -16.18 -13.60
C ARG A 6 -1.01 -15.01 -13.39
N TYR A 7 -2.07 -15.22 -12.63
CA TYR A 7 -3.11 -14.23 -12.35
C TYR A 7 -2.46 -12.86 -12.08
N GLN A 8 -2.63 -11.91 -12.99
CA GLN A 8 -2.12 -10.56 -12.83
C GLN A 8 -3.31 -9.67 -12.51
N ALA A 9 -3.31 -9.08 -11.32
CA ALA A 9 -4.17 -7.96 -10.96
C ALA A 9 -3.27 -6.70 -10.89
N PRO A 10 -2.91 -6.09 -12.04
CA PRO A 10 -1.84 -5.08 -12.07
C PRO A 10 -2.19 -3.85 -11.23
N ALA A 11 -3.46 -3.46 -11.16
CA ALA A 11 -3.92 -2.34 -10.35
C ALA A 11 -3.79 -2.61 -8.84
N LEU A 12 -4.15 -3.80 -8.38
CA LEU A 12 -3.98 -4.18 -6.98
C LEU A 12 -2.51 -4.17 -6.57
N LYS A 13 -1.65 -4.79 -7.41
CA LYS A 13 -0.20 -4.80 -7.18
C LYS A 13 0.36 -3.37 -7.03
N LYS A 14 -0.05 -2.45 -7.91
CA LYS A 14 0.35 -1.04 -7.85
C LYS A 14 -0.04 -0.35 -6.55
N GLY A 15 -1.29 -0.54 -6.12
CA GLY A 15 -1.77 0.02 -4.86
C GLY A 15 -0.98 -0.48 -3.66
N LEU A 16 -0.68 -1.78 -3.62
CA LEU A 16 0.12 -2.38 -2.55
C LEU A 16 1.56 -1.87 -2.54
N GLU A 17 2.21 -1.77 -3.69
CA GLU A 17 3.58 -1.22 -3.81
C GLU A 17 3.67 0.24 -3.30
N ILE A 18 2.64 1.06 -3.53
CA ILE A 18 2.59 2.43 -2.98
C ILE A 18 2.49 2.41 -1.45
N LEU A 19 1.67 1.52 -0.88
CA LEU A 19 1.55 1.40 0.57
C LEU A 19 2.86 0.95 1.21
N GLU A 20 3.54 -0.02 0.59
CA GLU A 20 4.86 -0.51 1.04
C GLU A 20 5.93 0.58 0.96
N LEU A 21 5.94 1.36 -0.14
CA LEU A 21 6.86 2.48 -0.29
C LEU A 21 6.64 3.54 0.80
N LEU A 22 5.40 3.94 1.04
CA LEU A 22 5.06 4.92 2.07
C LEU A 22 5.33 4.39 3.49
N ALA A 23 5.22 3.07 3.72
CA ALA A 23 5.57 2.45 4.99
C ALA A 23 7.08 2.51 5.29
N ALA A 24 7.90 2.39 4.24
CA ALA A 24 9.36 2.44 4.34
C ALA A 24 9.94 3.86 4.33
N ALA A 25 9.15 4.86 3.92
CA ALA A 25 9.59 6.24 3.82
C ALA A 25 9.74 6.89 5.20
N THR A 26 10.87 7.59 5.42
CA THR A 26 11.14 8.34 6.66
C THR A 26 10.51 9.74 6.66
N ALA A 27 10.06 10.19 5.49
CA ALA A 27 9.43 11.48 5.25
C ALA A 27 8.26 11.28 4.24
N PRO A 28 7.26 12.17 4.21
CA PRO A 28 6.20 12.09 3.23
C PRO A 28 6.75 12.26 1.82
N LEU A 29 6.08 11.62 0.88
CA LEU A 29 6.47 11.62 -0.52
C LEU A 29 5.42 12.35 -1.34
N ASN A 30 5.85 13.21 -2.26
CA ASN A 30 4.95 13.80 -3.24
C ASN A 30 4.70 12.82 -4.42
N MET A 31 3.81 13.18 -5.35
CA MET A 31 3.49 12.29 -6.49
C MET A 31 4.70 11.98 -7.37
N SER A 32 5.59 12.94 -7.60
CA SER A 32 6.80 12.75 -8.42
C SER A 32 7.82 11.83 -7.75
N ASP A 33 7.97 11.91 -6.43
CA ASP A 33 8.85 11.01 -5.69
C ASP A 33 8.37 9.56 -5.83
N ILE A 34 7.06 9.33 -5.65
CA ILE A 34 6.43 8.01 -5.77
C ILE A 34 6.53 7.48 -7.21
N SER A 35 6.27 8.34 -8.19
CA SER A 35 6.39 8.03 -9.63
C SER A 35 7.81 7.57 -9.98
N THR A 36 8.81 8.29 -9.47
CA THR A 36 10.23 8.00 -9.69
C THR A 36 10.64 6.70 -9.01
N ALA A 37 10.30 6.53 -7.73
CA ALA A 37 10.65 5.36 -6.94
C ALA A 37 10.06 4.05 -7.52
N LEU A 38 8.86 4.11 -8.09
CA LEU A 38 8.18 2.93 -8.65
C LEU A 38 8.39 2.76 -10.17
N GLY A 39 9.05 3.71 -10.84
CA GLY A 39 9.24 3.68 -12.30
C GLY A 39 7.91 3.70 -13.09
N ARG A 40 6.93 4.45 -12.58
CA ARG A 40 5.56 4.54 -13.12
C ARG A 40 5.25 5.97 -13.54
N SER A 41 4.26 6.17 -14.41
CA SER A 41 3.84 7.52 -14.79
C SER A 41 3.10 8.24 -13.67
N VAL A 42 3.21 9.56 -13.61
CA VAL A 42 2.51 10.40 -12.63
C VAL A 42 0.98 10.20 -12.71
N SER A 43 0.41 10.09 -13.92
CA SER A 43 -1.04 9.84 -14.10
C SER A 43 -1.48 8.46 -13.59
N GLU A 44 -0.59 7.46 -13.61
CA GLU A 44 -0.87 6.16 -13.00
C GLU A 44 -0.84 6.26 -11.48
N ILE A 45 0.20 6.89 -10.91
CA ILE A 45 0.32 7.11 -9.47
C ILE A 45 -0.86 7.91 -8.94
N PHE A 46 -1.25 8.99 -9.61
CA PHE A 46 -2.38 9.84 -9.23
C PHE A 46 -3.68 9.02 -9.03
N ARG A 47 -4.02 8.17 -10.00
CA ARG A 47 -5.22 7.32 -9.91
C ARG A 47 -5.15 6.35 -8.74
N MET A 48 -3.98 5.80 -8.44
CA MET A 48 -3.82 4.90 -7.30
C MET A 48 -3.91 5.65 -5.97
N LEU A 49 -3.27 6.82 -5.86
CA LEU A 49 -3.34 7.66 -4.66
C LEU A 49 -4.77 8.09 -4.36
N GLN A 50 -5.55 8.48 -5.38
CA GLN A 50 -6.95 8.87 -5.21
C GLN A 50 -7.78 7.75 -4.56
N VAL A 51 -7.65 6.51 -5.05
CA VAL A 51 -8.37 5.36 -4.50
C VAL A 51 -7.89 5.03 -3.08
N LEU A 52 -6.58 5.07 -2.84
CA LEU A 52 -6.02 4.80 -1.51
C LEU A 52 -6.47 5.87 -0.48
N GLU A 53 -6.57 7.14 -0.90
CA GLU A 53 -7.02 8.24 -0.06
C GLU A 53 -8.53 8.16 0.22
N GLU A 54 -9.35 7.86 -0.79
CA GLU A 54 -10.80 7.63 -0.65
C GLU A 54 -11.10 6.53 0.38
N HIS A 55 -10.33 5.43 0.34
CA HIS A 55 -10.43 4.34 1.30
C HIS A 55 -9.68 4.59 2.61
N ARG A 56 -9.13 5.80 2.80
CA ARG A 56 -8.41 6.27 3.98
C ARG A 56 -7.18 5.44 4.33
N TYR A 57 -6.56 4.76 3.38
CA TYR A 57 -5.28 4.09 3.60
C TYR A 57 -4.12 5.09 3.67
N ILE A 58 -4.23 6.18 2.92
CA ILE A 58 -3.28 7.29 2.92
C ILE A 58 -4.01 8.60 3.20
N ALA A 59 -3.25 9.63 3.54
CA ALA A 59 -3.71 11.00 3.60
C ALA A 59 -2.69 11.93 2.94
N ARG A 60 -3.19 12.96 2.27
CA ARG A 60 -2.37 14.06 1.74
C ARG A 60 -2.21 15.18 2.78
N GLY A 61 -0.97 15.51 3.10
CA GLY A 61 -0.59 16.73 3.83
C GLY A 61 0.08 17.74 2.90
N ASP A 62 0.49 18.88 3.47
CA ASP A 62 1.17 19.96 2.74
C ASP A 62 2.55 19.51 2.20
N ASP A 63 3.19 18.57 2.89
CA ASP A 63 4.51 18.04 2.60
C ASP A 63 4.49 16.72 1.79
N GLY A 64 3.31 16.18 1.49
CA GLY A 64 3.15 14.98 0.67
C GLY A 64 2.19 13.95 1.27
N TYR A 65 2.29 12.70 0.81
CA TYR A 65 1.43 11.60 1.22
C TYR A 65 2.04 10.81 2.38
N ARG A 66 1.18 10.38 3.31
CA ARG A 66 1.53 9.53 4.45
C ARG A 66 0.52 8.41 4.61
N LEU A 67 0.92 7.28 5.20
CA LEU A 67 -0.02 6.26 5.65
C LEU A 67 -0.89 6.80 6.78
N THR A 68 -2.14 6.34 6.86
CA THR A 68 -2.98 6.53 8.04
C THR A 68 -2.91 5.30 8.95
N ASN A 69 -3.57 5.36 10.10
CA ASN A 69 -3.73 4.20 11.00
C ASN A 69 -4.69 3.12 10.47
N ARG A 70 -5.24 3.25 9.25
CA ARG A 70 -6.22 2.31 8.69
C ARG A 70 -5.68 0.88 8.57
N LEU A 71 -4.43 0.71 8.12
CA LEU A 71 -3.79 -0.61 8.01
C LEU A 71 -3.64 -1.27 9.39
N PHE A 72 -3.20 -0.52 10.39
CA PHE A 72 -3.11 -0.99 11.77
C PHE A 72 -4.48 -1.42 12.32
N ALA A 73 -5.51 -0.59 12.14
CA ALA A 73 -6.86 -0.91 12.59
C ALA A 73 -7.44 -2.18 11.92
N LEU A 74 -7.20 -2.37 10.63
CA LEU A 74 -7.61 -3.59 9.92
C LEU A 74 -6.88 -4.83 10.45
N GLY A 75 -5.56 -4.76 10.63
CA GLY A 75 -4.78 -5.87 11.19
C GLY A 75 -5.22 -6.25 12.61
N MET A 76 -5.51 -5.25 13.45
CA MET A 76 -5.98 -5.49 14.82
C MET A 76 -7.42 -6.01 14.91
N SER A 77 -8.25 -5.81 13.88
CA SER A 77 -9.64 -6.32 13.84
C SER A 77 -9.74 -7.84 13.65
N GLN A 78 -8.63 -8.47 13.25
CA GLN A 78 -8.45 -9.92 13.18
C GLN A 78 -7.19 -10.24 14.01
N PRO A 79 -7.26 -10.12 15.34
CA PRO A 79 -6.09 -10.38 16.17
C PRO A 79 -5.58 -11.77 15.81
N PRO A 80 -4.27 -11.94 15.52
CA PRO A 80 -3.74 -13.26 15.22
C PRO A 80 -4.10 -14.15 16.40
N VAL A 81 -4.90 -15.18 16.14
CA VAL A 81 -5.23 -16.17 17.15
C VAL A 81 -3.89 -16.75 17.57
N ARG A 82 -3.36 -16.27 18.71
CA ARG A 82 -2.24 -16.93 19.35
C ARG A 82 -2.80 -18.29 19.73
N ASN A 83 -2.49 -19.30 18.95
CA ASN A 83 -2.50 -20.68 19.44
C ASN A 83 -1.49 -20.70 20.60
N LEU A 84 -1.95 -20.34 21.80
CA LEU A 84 -1.26 -20.58 23.06
C LEU A 84 -1.39 -22.05 23.47
N VAL A 85 -1.46 -22.97 22.50
CA VAL A 85 -1.53 -24.39 22.78
C VAL A 85 -0.14 -24.97 22.65
N GLY A 86 0.51 -25.06 23.81
CA GLY A 86 1.40 -26.16 24.17
C GLY A 86 2.75 -26.21 23.47
N ILE A 87 3.76 -25.69 24.15
CA ILE A 87 5.01 -26.45 24.27
C ILE A 87 5.28 -26.57 25.76
N ALA A 88 5.37 -27.83 26.19
CA ALA A 88 5.42 -28.32 27.56
C ALA A 88 6.59 -27.77 28.39
#